data_AF-A0A2Y9R872-F1
#
_entry.id   AF-A0A2Y9R872-F1
#
_cell.length_a   1.000
_cell.length_b   1.000
_cell.length_c   1.000
_cell.angle_alpha   90.00
_cell.angle_beta   90.00
_cell.angle_gamma   90.00
#
_symmetry.space_group_name_H-M   'P 1'
#
loop_
_entity.id
_entity.type
_entity.pdbx_description
1 polymer ?
#
loop_
_entity_poly.entity_id
_entity_poly.type
_entity_poly.pdbx_seq_one_letter_code
_entity_poly.pdbx_strand_id
1 'polypeptide(L)'
;MLVPPMPGQKLGKCCLPLLENAFQVKVVAVDENLNVFYEDSVHFDRDLPEFGTQGGVHIHKDGLTVTSPVLMWVQALDIILEKMKALGFDFSQILALSGAGQQHGSIYWKAGASRALTSLSPALPLHQQLEACFSISDSPVWMDSSTTAQCRQLEAAMGGAQALSCLTGSRAYERFTGNQIAKIFQQNPEAYSLTERISLVSSFAASLFLGSYSPIDYSDGSGMNLLQIRDKVWSQACLGACAPQLAEKLGPPMRSSSVAGTISSYYVQRYGFHPGCKVVAFTGDNPASLAGMRLEEGDIVVSLGTSDTLFLWLQEPMPSLEGHIFCNPVDPQHYMALLCFKNGSLMRERIRDESASCSWSEFSKALQATEMGNGGNLGFYFDVMEITPEIVGRHRFNAENCEVSAFPRDVEIRALIEGQFMAKRIHAEGLGYRVMPKTKILATGGASHNRDILQVLADVFGAPVYVTDTANSACVGSAYRAFHGRSMGWGQRPLQGLGALAGPRGVEGQDWAVPVFGGFSFTSLPPIGPKPTQTLCSCILHLGSERGQGPLQNRVRLSTEILDKDVCVLRACRPGSAPQVGGGWMKSGAACSAGARG
;
A
#
# COMPACT_ATOMS: atom_id res chain seq x y z
N MET A 1 6.99 -0.04 -18.23
CA MET A 1 6.16 0.58 -19.27
C MET A 1 5.33 -0.50 -19.95
N LEU A 2 4.01 -0.38 -19.93
CA LEU A 2 3.12 -1.24 -20.73
C LEU A 2 3.26 -0.82 -22.19
N VAL A 3 3.81 -1.68 -23.04
CA VAL A 3 4.05 -1.37 -24.46
C VAL A 3 2.82 -1.80 -25.29
N PRO A 4 2.28 -0.95 -26.18
CA PRO A 4 1.22 -1.37 -27.09
C PRO A 4 1.72 -2.44 -28.07
N PRO A 5 0.88 -3.42 -28.45
CA PRO A 5 1.32 -4.50 -29.32
C PRO A 5 1.61 -4.03 -30.77
N MET A 6 2.51 -4.74 -31.46
CA MET A 6 2.91 -4.46 -32.84
C MET A 6 1.78 -4.77 -33.86
N PRO A 7 1.66 -4.03 -34.98
CA PRO A 7 0.65 -4.29 -36.01
C PRO A 7 0.87 -5.66 -36.69
N GLY A 8 -0.17 -6.49 -36.74
CA GLY A 8 -0.19 -7.74 -37.53
C GLY A 8 -0.17 -9.06 -36.75
N GLN A 9 -0.16 -9.02 -35.40
CA GLN A 9 -0.49 -10.21 -34.60
C GLN A 9 -2.01 -10.29 -34.40
N LYS A 10 -2.64 -11.45 -34.65
CA LYS A 10 -4.01 -11.71 -34.18
C LYS A 10 -3.99 -11.71 -32.64
N LEU A 11 -4.32 -10.59 -32.00
CA LEU A 11 -4.39 -10.49 -30.56
C LEU A 11 -5.78 -10.95 -30.10
N GLY A 12 -5.94 -12.27 -29.88
CA GLY A 12 -7.11 -12.73 -29.12
C GLY A 12 -7.19 -12.05 -27.74
N LYS A 13 -8.42 -11.98 -27.24
CA LYS A 13 -8.85 -11.23 -26.04
C LYS A 13 -8.17 -11.75 -24.76
N CYS A 14 -8.04 -10.92 -23.72
CA CYS A 14 -7.50 -11.36 -22.41
C CYS A 14 -8.54 -11.14 -21.31
N CYS A 15 -8.71 -12.14 -20.43
CA CYS A 15 -9.81 -12.16 -19.48
C CYS A 15 -9.61 -13.18 -18.32
N LEU A 16 -9.38 -12.66 -17.10
CA LEU A 16 -10.03 -12.96 -15.80
C LEU A 16 -10.04 -14.32 -15.09
N PRO A 17 -10.23 -14.33 -13.73
CA PRO A 17 -11.04 -13.46 -12.84
C PRO A 17 -10.32 -12.78 -11.66
N LEU A 18 -11.05 -11.88 -10.96
CA LEU A 18 -10.61 -11.21 -9.73
C LEU A 18 -11.39 -11.65 -8.48
N LEU A 19 -10.67 -11.84 -7.38
CA LEU A 19 -11.17 -11.73 -6.02
C LEU A 19 -10.90 -10.29 -5.55
N GLU A 20 -11.66 -9.35 -6.08
CA GLU A 20 -11.34 -7.91 -6.01
C GLU A 20 -11.44 -7.35 -4.59
N ASN A 21 -12.40 -7.82 -3.78
CA ASN A 21 -12.72 -7.19 -2.51
C ASN A 21 -13.35 -8.20 -1.54
N ALA A 22 -13.40 -7.85 -0.24
CA ALA A 22 -14.00 -8.68 0.80
C ALA A 22 -15.47 -9.07 0.54
N PHE A 23 -16.14 -8.42 -0.40
CA PHE A 23 -17.59 -8.48 -0.62
C PHE A 23 -18.04 -9.21 -1.90
N GLN A 24 -17.15 -9.39 -2.89
CA GLN A 24 -17.52 -9.94 -4.20
C GLN A 24 -16.35 -10.58 -4.96
N VAL A 25 -16.68 -11.49 -5.89
CA VAL A 25 -15.84 -11.88 -7.03
C VAL A 25 -16.27 -11.04 -8.23
N LYS A 26 -15.30 -10.47 -8.95
CA LYS A 26 -15.58 -9.60 -10.11
C LYS A 26 -14.77 -10.01 -11.32
N VAL A 27 -15.33 -9.68 -12.48
CA VAL A 27 -14.83 -10.07 -13.79
C VAL A 27 -14.96 -8.89 -14.78
N VAL A 28 -13.87 -8.50 -15.48
CA VAL A 28 -13.85 -7.60 -16.66
C VAL A 28 -13.04 -8.15 -17.85
N ALA A 29 -13.64 -8.27 -19.03
CA ALA A 29 -12.95 -8.76 -20.23
C ALA A 29 -12.45 -7.59 -21.05
N VAL A 30 -11.17 -7.67 -21.47
CA VAL A 30 -10.50 -6.59 -22.18
C VAL A 30 -10.04 -7.06 -23.56
N ASP A 31 -10.35 -6.27 -24.58
CA ASP A 31 -9.94 -6.54 -25.96
C ASP A 31 -8.48 -6.10 -26.22
N GLU A 32 -7.98 -6.39 -27.42
CA GLU A 32 -6.64 -6.02 -27.87
C GLU A 32 -6.36 -4.51 -27.91
N ASN A 33 -7.41 -3.71 -27.93
CA ASN A 33 -7.35 -2.24 -27.90
C ASN A 33 -7.44 -1.68 -26.48
N LEU A 34 -7.39 -2.54 -25.46
CA LEU A 34 -7.51 -2.21 -24.05
C LEU A 34 -8.89 -1.68 -23.65
N ASN A 35 -9.94 -1.99 -24.42
CA ASN A 35 -11.32 -1.65 -24.06
C ASN A 35 -11.98 -2.77 -23.26
N VAL A 36 -12.68 -2.40 -22.20
CA VAL A 36 -13.57 -3.32 -21.48
C VAL A 36 -14.81 -3.57 -22.34
N PHE A 37 -15.10 -4.83 -22.67
CA PHE A 37 -16.27 -5.22 -23.48
C PHE A 37 -17.24 -6.15 -22.77
N TYR A 38 -16.88 -6.66 -21.58
CA TYR A 38 -17.71 -7.50 -20.74
C TYR A 38 -17.37 -7.25 -19.28
N GLU A 39 -18.37 -7.26 -18.41
CA GLU A 39 -18.22 -7.16 -16.97
C GLU A 39 -19.29 -7.98 -16.27
N ASP A 40 -18.91 -8.62 -15.15
CA ASP A 40 -19.85 -9.35 -14.30
C ASP A 40 -19.33 -9.47 -12.86
N SER A 41 -20.22 -9.79 -11.93
CA SER A 41 -19.89 -9.97 -10.51
C SER A 41 -20.81 -10.98 -9.82
N VAL A 42 -20.27 -11.56 -8.73
CA VAL A 42 -20.99 -12.36 -7.73
C VAL A 42 -20.75 -11.73 -6.37
N HIS A 43 -21.82 -11.31 -5.70
CA HIS A 43 -21.79 -10.64 -4.40
C HIS A 43 -22.06 -11.66 -3.30
N PHE A 44 -21.15 -11.77 -2.33
CA PHE A 44 -21.15 -12.88 -1.37
C PHE A 44 -22.44 -12.95 -0.54
N ASP A 45 -22.84 -11.87 0.13
CA ASP A 45 -24.01 -11.87 1.01
C ASP A 45 -25.33 -12.10 0.25
N ARG A 46 -25.40 -11.67 -1.01
CA ARG A 46 -26.60 -11.75 -1.85
C ARG A 46 -26.72 -13.10 -2.54
N ASP A 47 -25.62 -13.57 -3.12
CA ASP A 47 -25.60 -14.71 -4.03
C ASP A 47 -25.20 -16.01 -3.33
N LEU A 48 -24.56 -15.93 -2.15
CA LEU A 48 -24.20 -17.08 -1.29
C LEU A 48 -24.62 -16.85 0.18
N PRO A 49 -25.90 -16.54 0.46
CA PRO A 49 -26.37 -16.20 1.81
C PRO A 49 -26.20 -17.35 2.82
N GLU A 50 -26.05 -18.59 2.36
CA GLU A 50 -25.83 -19.77 3.20
C GLU A 50 -24.56 -19.71 4.05
N PHE A 51 -23.56 -18.90 3.65
CA PHE A 51 -22.35 -18.68 4.45
C PHE A 51 -22.56 -17.69 5.60
N GLY A 52 -23.71 -16.99 5.66
CA GLY A 52 -24.06 -16.11 6.77
C GLY A 52 -23.09 -14.95 6.98
N THR A 53 -22.45 -14.46 5.91
CA THR A 53 -21.56 -13.31 5.97
C THR A 53 -22.33 -12.00 6.04
N GLN A 54 -21.70 -10.97 6.61
CA GLN A 54 -22.13 -9.59 6.48
C GLN A 54 -20.95 -8.78 5.97
N GLY A 55 -21.11 -8.21 4.78
CA GLY A 55 -20.00 -7.64 4.07
C GLY A 55 -18.99 -8.71 3.62
N GLY A 56 -19.46 -9.92 3.28
CA GLY A 56 -18.59 -11.02 2.83
C GLY A 56 -17.59 -11.53 3.87
N VAL A 57 -17.74 -11.09 5.11
CA VAL A 57 -16.89 -11.49 6.25
C VAL A 57 -17.75 -11.93 7.44
N HIS A 58 -17.11 -12.62 8.37
CA HIS A 58 -17.57 -12.84 9.73
C HIS A 58 -16.72 -11.99 10.67
N ILE A 59 -17.36 -11.06 11.37
CA ILE A 59 -16.75 -10.37 12.51
C ILE A 59 -17.04 -11.24 13.74
N HIS A 60 -15.99 -11.75 14.39
CA HIS A 60 -16.12 -12.66 15.51
C HIS A 60 -16.51 -11.91 16.80
N LYS A 61 -16.84 -12.68 17.85
CA LYS A 61 -17.32 -12.15 19.14
C LYS A 61 -16.33 -11.21 19.84
N ASP A 62 -15.05 -11.30 19.55
CA ASP A 62 -14.00 -10.43 20.11
C ASP A 62 -13.98 -9.03 19.48
N GLY A 63 -14.69 -8.82 18.37
CA GLY A 63 -14.71 -7.56 17.63
C GLY A 63 -13.41 -7.22 16.91
N LEU A 64 -12.44 -8.15 16.86
CA LEU A 64 -11.11 -7.95 16.29
C LEU A 64 -10.78 -9.00 15.21
N THR A 65 -11.19 -10.25 15.44
CA THR A 65 -10.98 -11.33 14.50
C THR A 65 -12.00 -11.21 13.36
N VAL A 66 -11.50 -11.15 12.12
CA VAL A 66 -12.34 -11.02 10.92
C VAL A 66 -11.90 -12.02 9.88
N THR A 67 -12.83 -12.87 9.44
CA THR A 67 -12.54 -13.98 8.51
C THR A 67 -13.55 -14.04 7.38
N SER A 68 -13.23 -14.78 6.31
CA SER A 68 -14.18 -15.20 5.29
C SER A 68 -14.04 -16.71 5.03
N PRO A 69 -15.15 -17.43 4.79
CA PRO A 69 -15.08 -18.85 4.45
C PRO A 69 -14.38 -19.06 3.10
N VAL A 70 -13.31 -19.86 3.06
CA VAL A 70 -12.55 -20.09 1.83
C VAL A 70 -13.39 -20.75 0.73
N LEU A 71 -14.31 -21.65 1.10
CA LEU A 71 -15.21 -22.32 0.15
C LEU A 71 -16.24 -21.37 -0.47
N MET A 72 -16.58 -20.26 0.19
CA MET A 72 -17.42 -19.22 -0.39
C MET A 72 -16.74 -18.59 -1.61
N TRP A 73 -15.42 -18.35 -1.53
CA TRP A 73 -14.65 -17.84 -2.68
C TRP A 73 -14.57 -18.86 -3.81
N VAL A 74 -14.42 -20.16 -3.50
CA VAL A 74 -14.41 -21.23 -4.51
C VAL A 74 -15.77 -21.31 -5.21
N GLN A 75 -16.87 -21.32 -4.44
CA GLN A 75 -18.23 -21.42 -4.98
C GLN A 75 -18.62 -20.16 -5.76
N ALA A 76 -18.22 -18.97 -5.31
CA ALA A 76 -18.43 -17.74 -6.05
C ALA A 76 -17.73 -17.75 -7.42
N LEU A 77 -16.56 -18.41 -7.51
CA LEU A 77 -15.88 -18.61 -8.79
C LEU A 77 -16.66 -19.57 -9.71
N ASP A 78 -17.22 -20.66 -9.18
CA ASP A 78 -18.10 -21.54 -9.98
C ASP A 78 -19.30 -20.75 -10.52
N ILE A 79 -19.97 -19.96 -9.66
CA ILE A 79 -21.15 -19.18 -10.04
C ILE A 79 -20.83 -18.18 -11.16
N ILE A 80 -19.73 -17.42 -11.04
CA ILE A 80 -19.42 -16.40 -12.05
C ILE A 80 -19.05 -17.00 -13.40
N LEU A 81 -18.33 -18.14 -13.42
CA LEU A 81 -17.97 -18.82 -14.66
C LEU A 81 -19.20 -19.46 -15.34
N GLU A 82 -20.10 -20.06 -14.56
CA GLU A 82 -21.37 -20.56 -15.10
C GLU A 82 -22.28 -19.43 -15.61
N LYS A 83 -22.31 -18.29 -14.91
CA LYS A 83 -23.04 -17.10 -15.35
C LYS A 83 -22.50 -16.57 -16.69
N MET A 84 -21.17 -16.44 -16.81
CA MET A 84 -20.52 -16.08 -18.07
C MET A 84 -20.87 -17.06 -19.20
N LYS A 85 -20.82 -18.37 -18.94
CA LYS A 85 -21.18 -19.40 -19.91
C LYS A 85 -22.65 -19.32 -20.34
N ALA A 86 -23.56 -19.13 -19.38
CA ALA A 86 -25.00 -18.99 -19.62
C ALA A 86 -25.33 -17.75 -20.46
N LEU A 87 -24.55 -16.67 -20.31
CA LEU A 87 -24.65 -15.45 -21.10
C LEU A 87 -23.96 -15.55 -22.48
N GLY A 88 -23.43 -16.71 -22.84
CA GLY A 88 -22.80 -16.95 -24.14
C GLY A 88 -21.41 -16.32 -24.29
N PHE A 89 -20.69 -16.11 -23.18
CA PHE A 89 -19.31 -15.61 -23.22
C PHE A 89 -18.40 -16.59 -23.98
N ASP A 90 -17.68 -16.10 -24.98
CA ASP A 90 -16.76 -16.92 -25.79
C ASP A 90 -15.39 -17.07 -25.12
N PHE A 91 -15.26 -18.09 -24.27
CA PHE A 91 -14.01 -18.42 -23.57
C PHE A 91 -12.87 -18.82 -24.52
N SER A 92 -13.16 -19.24 -25.75
CA SER A 92 -12.13 -19.68 -26.71
C SER A 92 -11.22 -18.53 -27.17
N GLN A 93 -11.69 -17.29 -26.99
CA GLN A 93 -10.93 -16.08 -27.34
C GLN A 93 -9.95 -15.66 -26.24
N ILE A 94 -9.96 -16.30 -25.07
CA ILE A 94 -9.12 -15.91 -23.94
C ILE A 94 -7.73 -16.50 -24.07
N LEU A 95 -6.74 -15.62 -24.28
CA LEU A 95 -5.36 -16.02 -24.52
C LEU A 95 -4.44 -15.87 -23.30
N ALA A 96 -4.80 -15.01 -22.37
CA ALA A 96 -4.20 -14.94 -21.05
C ALA A 96 -5.19 -14.40 -20.03
N LEU A 97 -4.95 -14.76 -18.78
CA LEU A 97 -5.63 -14.23 -17.62
C LEU A 97 -4.62 -13.92 -16.51
N SER A 98 -4.97 -12.95 -15.69
CA SER A 98 -4.37 -12.64 -14.40
C SER A 98 -5.50 -12.10 -13.53
N GLY A 99 -5.19 -11.88 -12.26
CA GLY A 99 -6.14 -11.32 -11.33
C GLY A 99 -5.48 -10.64 -10.15
N ALA A 100 -6.35 -10.15 -9.30
CA ALA A 100 -6.03 -9.57 -8.02
C ALA A 100 -6.79 -10.31 -6.92
N GLY A 101 -6.18 -10.39 -5.75
CA GLY A 101 -6.81 -10.81 -4.51
C GLY A 101 -6.80 -9.66 -3.51
N GLN A 102 -7.83 -9.58 -2.66
CA GLN A 102 -7.74 -8.73 -1.46
C GLN A 102 -6.44 -9.02 -0.71
N GLN A 103 -5.68 -7.99 -0.39
CA GLN A 103 -4.34 -8.18 0.17
C GLN A 103 -4.37 -8.85 1.54
N HIS A 104 -3.22 -9.41 1.90
CA HIS A 104 -2.90 -9.96 3.23
C HIS A 104 -3.63 -11.25 3.64
N GLY A 105 -4.85 -11.48 3.18
CA GLY A 105 -5.63 -12.66 3.53
C GLY A 105 -4.94 -13.96 3.11
N SER A 106 -5.06 -15.00 3.93
CA SER A 106 -4.33 -16.27 3.76
C SER A 106 -5.23 -17.50 3.71
N ILE A 107 -4.86 -18.43 2.83
CA ILE A 107 -5.51 -19.73 2.65
C ILE A 107 -4.53 -20.83 3.07
N TYR A 108 -5.03 -21.79 3.84
CA TYR A 108 -4.26 -22.90 4.39
C TYR A 108 -4.74 -24.20 3.75
N TRP A 109 -3.97 -24.70 2.78
CA TRP A 109 -4.28 -25.91 2.06
C TRP A 109 -3.88 -27.14 2.87
N LYS A 110 -4.81 -28.06 3.03
CA LYS A 110 -4.60 -29.32 3.74
C LYS A 110 -3.69 -30.26 2.94
N ALA A 111 -2.93 -31.09 3.64
CA ALA A 111 -2.12 -32.14 3.04
C ALA A 111 -2.94 -33.02 2.08
N GLY A 112 -2.45 -33.16 0.85
CA GLY A 112 -3.10 -33.86 -0.24
C GLY A 112 -3.92 -32.98 -1.19
N ALA A 113 -4.15 -31.69 -0.88
CA ALA A 113 -4.93 -30.78 -1.73
C ALA A 113 -4.30 -30.55 -3.12
N SER A 114 -2.97 -30.63 -3.25
CA SER A 114 -2.28 -30.59 -4.55
C SER A 114 -2.76 -31.70 -5.51
N ARG A 115 -3.08 -32.89 -4.97
CA ARG A 115 -3.62 -34.00 -5.78
C ARG A 115 -5.04 -33.70 -6.25
N ALA A 116 -5.86 -33.09 -5.41
CA ALA A 116 -7.22 -32.70 -5.79
C ALA A 116 -7.19 -31.65 -6.92
N LEU A 117 -6.35 -30.61 -6.78
CA LEU A 117 -6.17 -29.57 -7.82
C LEU A 117 -5.70 -30.15 -9.16
N THR A 118 -4.75 -31.08 -9.13
CA THR A 118 -4.18 -31.68 -10.37
C THR A 118 -5.07 -32.76 -11.00
N SER A 119 -6.13 -33.18 -10.33
CA SER A 119 -7.07 -34.21 -10.81
C SER A 119 -8.52 -33.72 -10.95
N LEU A 120 -8.73 -32.40 -11.05
CA LEU A 120 -10.05 -31.80 -11.24
C LEU A 120 -10.77 -32.40 -12.45
N SER A 121 -11.98 -32.93 -12.22
CA SER A 121 -12.90 -33.43 -13.23
C SER A 121 -13.75 -32.27 -13.78
N PRO A 122 -13.81 -32.06 -15.10
CA PRO A 122 -14.64 -31.00 -15.70
C PRO A 122 -16.14 -31.24 -15.52
N ALA A 123 -16.56 -32.45 -15.13
CA ALA A 123 -17.95 -32.77 -14.89
C ALA A 123 -18.52 -32.11 -13.61
N LEU A 124 -17.66 -31.79 -12.64
CA LEU A 124 -18.08 -31.28 -11.34
C LEU A 124 -17.64 -29.81 -11.14
N PRO A 125 -18.36 -29.02 -10.33
CA PRO A 125 -17.91 -27.70 -9.92
C PRO A 125 -16.68 -27.79 -8.98
N LEU A 126 -15.94 -26.68 -8.83
CA LEU A 126 -14.75 -26.63 -7.99
C LEU A 126 -15.08 -26.83 -6.50
N HIS A 127 -16.13 -26.18 -5.98
CA HIS A 127 -16.45 -26.23 -4.55
C HIS A 127 -16.70 -27.65 -4.05
N GLN A 128 -17.37 -28.49 -4.87
CA GLN A 128 -17.61 -29.90 -4.56
C GLN A 128 -16.32 -30.73 -4.52
N GLN A 129 -15.34 -30.41 -5.38
CA GLN A 129 -14.08 -31.15 -5.47
C GLN A 129 -13.05 -30.70 -4.43
N LEU A 130 -13.17 -29.46 -3.94
CA LEU A 130 -12.22 -28.83 -3.03
C LEU A 130 -12.73 -28.69 -1.58
N GLU A 131 -13.93 -29.20 -1.27
CA GLU A 131 -14.57 -29.10 0.05
C GLU A 131 -13.63 -29.52 1.20
N ALA A 132 -12.88 -30.61 1.04
CA ALA A 132 -11.98 -31.15 2.06
C ALA A 132 -10.51 -30.68 1.93
N CYS A 133 -10.22 -29.70 1.07
CA CYS A 133 -8.85 -29.30 0.73
C CYS A 133 -8.25 -28.21 1.62
N PHE A 134 -8.98 -27.73 2.63
CA PHE A 134 -8.54 -26.63 3.49
C PHE A 134 -8.39 -27.10 4.94
N SER A 135 -7.26 -26.77 5.56
CA SER A 135 -7.01 -27.05 6.99
C SER A 135 -7.61 -25.97 7.90
N ILE A 136 -7.86 -24.78 7.35
CA ILE A 136 -8.57 -23.67 7.99
C ILE A 136 -9.75 -23.31 7.07
N SER A 137 -10.97 -23.41 7.58
CA SER A 137 -12.20 -23.05 6.85
C SER A 137 -12.36 -21.54 6.71
N ASP A 138 -12.06 -20.81 7.78
CA ASP A 138 -12.28 -19.38 7.92
C ASP A 138 -10.95 -18.65 7.80
N SER A 139 -10.68 -18.15 6.60
CA SER A 139 -9.45 -17.45 6.25
C SER A 139 -9.45 -16.04 6.87
N PRO A 140 -8.38 -15.63 7.59
CA PRO A 140 -8.26 -14.23 8.02
C PRO A 140 -8.17 -13.32 6.80
N VAL A 141 -8.77 -12.13 6.90
CA VAL A 141 -8.81 -11.12 5.82
C VAL A 141 -8.15 -9.82 6.25
N TRP A 142 -8.00 -8.85 5.34
CA TRP A 142 -7.29 -7.59 5.60
C TRP A 142 -7.89 -6.76 6.76
N MET A 143 -9.15 -7.00 7.10
CA MET A 143 -9.86 -6.32 8.19
C MET A 143 -9.48 -6.84 9.58
N ASP A 144 -8.82 -8.00 9.68
CA ASP A 144 -8.47 -8.59 10.97
C ASP A 144 -7.42 -7.73 11.72
N SER A 145 -7.73 -7.42 12.98
CA SER A 145 -6.87 -6.61 13.86
C SER A 145 -6.55 -7.34 15.18
N SER A 146 -6.51 -8.67 15.15
CA SER A 146 -6.45 -9.51 16.36
C SER A 146 -5.05 -10.01 16.73
N THR A 147 -4.00 -9.59 16.01
CA THR A 147 -2.65 -10.18 16.11
C THR A 147 -1.61 -9.22 16.68
N THR A 148 -2.01 -8.22 17.47
CA THR A 148 -1.07 -7.25 18.07
C THR A 148 0.04 -7.93 18.88
N ALA A 149 -0.26 -9.05 19.55
CA ALA A 149 0.74 -9.83 20.29
C ALA A 149 1.82 -10.40 19.35
N GLN A 150 1.42 -11.00 18.23
CA GLN A 150 2.33 -11.56 17.22
C GLN A 150 3.13 -10.46 16.52
N CYS A 151 2.52 -9.30 16.26
CA CYS A 151 3.21 -8.13 15.71
C CYS A 151 4.39 -7.72 16.59
N ARG A 152 4.16 -7.57 17.91
CA ARG A 152 5.21 -7.22 18.87
C ARG A 152 6.29 -8.29 18.98
N GLN A 153 5.91 -9.57 18.92
CA GLN A 153 6.86 -10.69 18.91
C GLN A 153 7.77 -10.64 17.68
N LEU A 154 7.20 -10.41 16.49
CA LEU A 154 7.96 -10.30 15.25
C LEU A 154 8.89 -9.08 15.25
N GLU A 155 8.40 -7.91 15.65
CA GLU A 155 9.24 -6.71 15.78
C GLU A 155 10.39 -6.94 16.76
N ALA A 156 10.13 -7.52 17.93
CA ALA A 156 11.16 -7.83 18.92
C ALA A 156 12.20 -8.83 18.37
N ALA A 157 11.76 -9.87 17.66
CA ALA A 157 12.64 -10.86 17.05
C ALA A 157 13.56 -10.25 15.97
N MET A 158 13.09 -9.24 15.23
CA MET A 158 13.86 -8.58 14.17
C MET A 158 14.75 -7.42 14.68
N GLY A 159 14.74 -7.12 15.98
CA GLY A 159 15.49 -6.00 16.55
C GLY A 159 14.77 -4.65 16.49
N GLY A 160 13.45 -4.66 16.30
CA GLY A 160 12.56 -3.50 16.38
C GLY A 160 11.73 -3.26 15.12
N ALA A 161 10.70 -2.42 15.26
CA ALA A 161 9.77 -2.05 14.18
C ALA A 161 10.47 -1.50 12.93
N GLN A 162 11.44 -0.60 13.12
CA GLN A 162 12.19 -0.01 12.00
C GLN A 162 13.07 -1.04 11.28
N ALA A 163 13.67 -1.99 12.01
CA ALA A 163 14.47 -3.05 11.40
C ALA A 163 13.61 -3.97 10.52
N LEU A 164 12.42 -4.35 11.00
CA LEU A 164 11.43 -5.08 10.21
C LEU A 164 10.96 -4.29 8.99
N SER A 165 10.76 -2.98 9.12
CA SER A 165 10.39 -2.10 8.00
C SER A 165 11.49 -2.00 6.95
N CYS A 166 12.75 -1.79 7.35
CA CYS A 166 13.88 -1.79 6.42
C CYS A 166 13.98 -3.10 5.62
N LEU A 167 13.61 -4.22 6.22
CA LEU A 167 13.66 -5.54 5.60
C LEU A 167 12.47 -5.80 4.67
N THR A 168 11.26 -5.48 5.14
CA THR A 168 9.99 -5.94 4.54
C THR A 168 9.15 -4.82 3.92
N GLY A 169 9.57 -3.57 4.06
CA GLY A 169 8.83 -2.38 3.61
C GLY A 169 7.72 -1.92 4.55
N SER A 170 7.52 -2.58 5.70
CA SER A 170 6.55 -2.18 6.72
C SER A 170 7.00 -2.65 8.10
N ARG A 171 6.66 -1.88 9.14
CA ARG A 171 6.63 -2.43 10.50
C ARG A 171 5.56 -3.53 10.61
N ALA A 172 5.41 -4.16 11.78
CA ALA A 172 4.39 -5.19 11.92
C ALA A 172 3.00 -4.55 11.99
N TYR A 173 2.08 -5.06 11.17
CA TYR A 173 0.67 -4.69 11.19
C TYR A 173 -0.19 -5.93 11.36
N GLU A 174 -1.30 -5.83 12.08
CA GLU A 174 -2.09 -6.99 12.49
C GLU A 174 -2.58 -7.83 11.32
N ARG A 175 -3.06 -7.16 10.26
CA ARG A 175 -3.55 -7.84 9.06
C ARG A 175 -2.44 -8.55 8.26
N PHE A 176 -1.16 -8.15 8.41
CA PHE A 176 -0.08 -8.69 7.59
C PHE A 176 0.11 -10.19 7.85
N THR A 177 0.28 -10.93 6.77
CA THR A 177 0.06 -12.38 6.74
C THR A 177 0.97 -13.16 7.68
N GLY A 178 2.23 -12.74 7.89
CA GLY A 178 3.14 -13.39 8.83
C GLY A 178 2.58 -13.45 10.25
N ASN A 179 1.92 -12.38 10.70
CA ASN A 179 1.32 -12.28 12.03
C ASN A 179 0.06 -13.17 12.15
N GLN A 180 -0.74 -13.24 11.09
CA GLN A 180 -1.90 -14.14 11.00
C GLN A 180 -1.49 -15.62 11.00
N ILE A 181 -0.44 -15.97 10.26
CA ILE A 181 0.15 -17.32 10.27
C ILE A 181 0.67 -17.67 11.67
N ALA A 182 1.36 -16.75 12.34
CA ALA A 182 1.85 -16.95 13.70
C ALA A 182 0.70 -17.20 14.68
N LYS A 183 -0.42 -16.44 14.58
CA LYS A 183 -1.62 -16.66 15.39
C LYS A 183 -2.20 -18.06 15.16
N ILE A 184 -2.38 -18.47 13.91
CA ILE A 184 -2.92 -19.80 13.58
C ILE A 184 -2.00 -20.92 14.07
N PHE A 185 -0.68 -20.79 13.90
CA PHE A 185 0.27 -21.76 14.45
C PHE A 185 0.18 -21.87 15.98
N GLN A 186 0.03 -20.74 16.68
CA GLN A 186 -0.05 -20.70 18.15
C GLN A 186 -1.39 -21.21 18.69
N GLN A 187 -2.50 -20.90 18.02
CA GLN A 187 -3.86 -21.24 18.49
C GLN A 187 -4.38 -22.58 17.97
N ASN A 188 -3.99 -22.98 16.76
CA ASN A 188 -4.39 -24.22 16.12
C ASN A 188 -3.18 -24.93 15.45
N PRO A 189 -2.21 -25.40 16.27
CA PRO A 189 -1.01 -26.07 15.75
C PRO A 189 -1.33 -27.35 14.98
N GLU A 190 -2.43 -28.04 15.31
CA GLU A 190 -2.89 -29.23 14.58
C GLU A 190 -3.23 -28.89 13.12
N ALA A 191 -4.10 -27.90 12.88
CA ALA A 191 -4.42 -27.46 11.53
C ALA A 191 -3.18 -26.96 10.78
N TYR A 192 -2.29 -26.22 11.43
CA TYR A 192 -1.03 -25.79 10.82
C TYR A 192 -0.12 -26.97 10.42
N SER A 193 -0.05 -28.01 11.26
CA SER A 193 0.71 -29.23 10.96
C SER A 193 0.12 -29.99 9.76
N LEU A 194 -1.19 -29.98 9.61
CA LEU A 194 -1.91 -30.56 8.46
C LEU A 194 -1.85 -29.69 7.20
N THR A 195 -1.27 -28.48 7.27
CA THR A 195 -1.19 -27.56 6.14
C THR A 195 0.03 -27.87 5.28
N GLU A 196 -0.13 -28.19 4.00
CA GLU A 196 0.99 -28.39 3.08
C GLU A 196 1.39 -27.13 2.32
N ARG A 197 0.46 -26.19 2.14
CA ARG A 197 0.67 -24.96 1.37
C ARG A 197 -0.08 -23.80 2.01
N ILE A 198 0.52 -22.62 2.04
CA ILE A 198 -0.13 -21.35 2.40
C ILE A 198 -0.10 -20.43 1.20
N SER A 199 -1.24 -19.85 0.85
CA SER A 199 -1.40 -18.92 -0.26
C SER A 199 -1.96 -17.58 0.23
N LEU A 200 -1.63 -16.49 -0.46
CA LEU A 200 -2.43 -15.27 -0.37
C LEU A 200 -3.70 -15.47 -1.19
N VAL A 201 -4.74 -14.64 -0.98
CA VAL A 201 -5.96 -14.69 -1.79
C VAL A 201 -5.66 -14.61 -3.29
N SER A 202 -4.67 -13.80 -3.68
CA SER A 202 -4.17 -13.66 -5.04
C SER A 202 -3.62 -14.99 -5.60
N SER A 203 -2.63 -15.59 -4.94
CA SER A 203 -2.02 -16.84 -5.39
C SER A 203 -2.94 -18.05 -5.20
N PHE A 204 -3.89 -18.00 -4.28
CA PHE A 204 -4.98 -18.96 -4.15
C PHE A 204 -5.86 -18.97 -5.41
N ALA A 205 -6.38 -17.81 -5.84
CA ALA A 205 -7.16 -17.72 -7.07
C ALA A 205 -6.36 -18.18 -8.29
N ALA A 206 -5.10 -17.75 -8.42
CA ALA A 206 -4.22 -18.24 -9.49
C ALA A 206 -4.11 -19.77 -9.47
N SER A 207 -4.02 -20.38 -8.28
CA SER A 207 -3.94 -21.84 -8.14
C SER A 207 -5.19 -22.55 -8.64
N LEU A 208 -6.37 -21.95 -8.42
CA LEU A 208 -7.63 -22.47 -8.96
C LEU A 208 -7.57 -22.54 -10.50
N PHE A 209 -7.08 -21.49 -11.18
CA PHE A 209 -6.96 -21.48 -12.66
C PHE A 209 -5.90 -22.46 -13.18
N LEU A 210 -4.80 -22.60 -12.45
CA LEU A 210 -3.72 -23.50 -12.82
C LEU A 210 -4.08 -24.98 -12.61
N GLY A 211 -5.01 -25.31 -11.70
CA GLY A 211 -5.17 -26.69 -11.23
C GLY A 211 -3.91 -27.22 -10.54
N SER A 212 -3.11 -26.31 -9.96
CA SER A 212 -1.89 -26.60 -9.19
C SER A 212 -1.48 -25.34 -8.42
N TYR A 213 -0.58 -25.45 -7.45
CA TYR A 213 -0.21 -24.28 -6.64
C TYR A 213 0.55 -23.21 -7.43
N SER A 214 0.01 -21.99 -7.42
CA SER A 214 0.73 -20.80 -7.86
C SER A 214 1.76 -20.36 -6.82
N PRO A 215 2.93 -19.84 -7.25
CA PRO A 215 3.78 -19.03 -6.40
C PRO A 215 3.10 -17.71 -6.01
N ILE A 216 3.56 -17.11 -4.90
CA ILE A 216 3.20 -15.75 -4.48
C ILE A 216 4.06 -14.76 -5.27
N ASP A 217 3.47 -13.66 -5.76
CA ASP A 217 4.25 -12.65 -6.48
C ASP A 217 5.00 -11.71 -5.51
N TYR A 218 6.02 -11.00 -6.00
CA TYR A 218 6.80 -10.08 -5.17
C TYR A 218 5.96 -8.95 -4.59
N SER A 219 4.98 -8.44 -5.34
CA SER A 219 4.21 -7.28 -4.91
C SER A 219 3.30 -7.63 -3.74
N ASP A 220 2.41 -8.61 -3.89
CA ASP A 220 1.51 -9.02 -2.80
C ASP A 220 2.27 -9.73 -1.67
N GLY A 221 3.35 -10.45 -2.00
CA GLY A 221 4.28 -11.02 -1.02
C GLY A 221 4.96 -9.98 -0.12
N SER A 222 5.01 -8.71 -0.53
CA SER A 222 5.50 -7.62 0.31
C SER A 222 4.52 -7.28 1.45
N GLY A 223 3.23 -7.58 1.29
CA GLY A 223 2.18 -7.36 2.30
C GLY A 223 2.14 -8.39 3.44
N MET A 224 3.26 -9.06 3.72
CA MET A 224 3.31 -10.22 4.62
C MET A 224 4.19 -10.03 5.86
N ASN A 225 5.06 -9.01 5.92
CA ASN A 225 6.19 -8.92 6.85
C ASN A 225 7.15 -10.14 6.77
N LEU A 226 7.26 -10.77 5.60
CA LEU A 226 8.10 -11.95 5.38
C LEU A 226 9.10 -11.79 4.22
N LEU A 227 8.74 -11.06 3.17
CA LEU A 227 9.58 -10.88 1.98
C LEU A 227 10.65 -9.81 2.23
N GLN A 228 11.90 -10.11 1.90
CA GLN A 228 12.95 -9.09 1.80
C GLN A 228 12.72 -8.31 0.50
N ILE A 229 12.17 -7.11 0.58
CA ILE A 229 11.71 -6.38 -0.61
C ILE A 229 12.86 -5.99 -1.54
N ARG A 230 14.09 -5.87 -1.04
CA ARG A 230 15.27 -5.59 -1.88
C ARG A 230 15.70 -6.83 -2.67
N ASP A 231 15.94 -7.91 -1.95
CA ASP A 231 16.55 -9.14 -2.49
C ASP A 231 15.54 -10.10 -3.12
N LYS A 232 14.24 -9.83 -2.94
CA LYS A 232 13.11 -10.59 -3.52
C LYS A 232 13.10 -12.07 -3.07
N VAL A 233 13.54 -12.31 -1.83
CA VAL A 233 13.57 -13.63 -1.19
C VAL A 233 12.94 -13.55 0.20
N TRP A 234 12.44 -14.67 0.73
CA TRP A 234 11.92 -14.69 2.09
C TRP A 234 13.02 -14.45 3.12
N SER A 235 12.73 -13.61 4.13
CA SER A 235 13.58 -13.43 5.30
C SER A 235 13.50 -14.67 6.18
N GLN A 236 14.59 -15.44 6.28
CA GLN A 236 14.64 -16.62 7.14
C GLN A 236 14.37 -16.27 8.60
N ALA A 237 14.82 -15.08 9.04
CA ALA A 237 14.55 -14.59 10.39
C ALA A 237 13.05 -14.34 10.61
N CYS A 238 12.37 -13.65 9.68
CA CYS A 238 10.93 -13.41 9.78
C CYS A 238 10.13 -14.72 9.73
N LEU A 239 10.50 -15.64 8.83
CA LEU A 239 9.86 -16.95 8.72
C LEU A 239 9.96 -17.72 10.04
N GLY A 240 11.17 -17.83 10.60
CA GLY A 240 11.41 -18.55 11.86
C GLY A 240 10.75 -17.91 13.08
N ALA A 241 10.55 -16.58 13.07
CA ALA A 241 9.82 -15.88 14.11
C ALA A 241 8.29 -16.09 14.04
N CYS A 242 7.74 -16.36 12.85
CA CYS A 242 6.30 -16.56 12.66
C CYS A 242 5.86 -18.01 12.91
N ALA A 243 6.46 -18.99 12.19
CA ALA A 243 6.05 -20.39 12.29
C ALA A 243 7.12 -21.35 11.71
N PRO A 244 7.21 -22.60 12.22
CA PRO A 244 8.17 -23.59 11.71
C PRO A 244 7.81 -24.04 10.29
N GLN A 245 8.83 -24.40 9.49
CA GLN A 245 8.67 -24.92 8.12
C GLN A 245 7.91 -23.99 7.16
N LEU A 246 7.83 -22.69 7.48
CA LEU A 246 7.00 -21.77 6.72
C LEU A 246 7.51 -21.55 5.28
N ALA A 247 8.83 -21.59 5.06
CA ALA A 247 9.43 -21.46 3.73
C ALA A 247 8.89 -22.51 2.73
N GLU A 248 8.76 -23.77 3.16
CA GLU A 248 8.25 -24.88 2.34
C GLU A 248 6.78 -24.67 1.99
N LYS A 249 5.97 -24.23 2.97
CA LYS A 249 4.54 -23.98 2.81
C LYS A 249 4.28 -22.79 1.87
N LEU A 250 5.17 -21.80 1.79
CA LEU A 250 5.05 -20.65 0.87
C LEU A 250 5.64 -20.94 -0.52
N GLY A 251 6.70 -21.76 -0.61
CA GLY A 251 7.54 -21.91 -1.81
C GLY A 251 8.23 -20.61 -2.22
N PRO A 252 9.06 -20.61 -3.27
CA PRO A 252 9.77 -19.40 -3.70
C PRO A 252 8.79 -18.35 -4.27
N PRO A 253 8.99 -17.05 -4.01
CA PRO A 253 8.17 -16.01 -4.62
C PRO A 253 8.59 -15.76 -6.08
N MET A 254 7.73 -15.13 -6.88
CA MET A 254 7.98 -14.87 -8.30
C MET A 254 7.71 -13.42 -8.73
N ARG A 255 8.21 -13.02 -9.90
CA ARG A 255 7.88 -11.71 -10.48
C ARG A 255 6.40 -11.64 -10.83
N SER A 256 5.79 -10.48 -10.58
CA SER A 256 4.38 -10.21 -10.87
C SER A 256 4.01 -10.34 -12.35
N SER A 257 4.94 -10.09 -13.28
CA SER A 257 4.69 -10.22 -14.72
C SER A 257 4.96 -11.62 -15.30
N SER A 258 5.34 -12.60 -14.47
CA SER A 258 5.68 -13.94 -14.93
C SER A 258 4.43 -14.77 -15.26
N VAL A 259 4.52 -15.58 -16.31
CA VAL A 259 3.56 -16.65 -16.58
C VAL A 259 3.79 -17.77 -15.57
N ALA A 260 2.81 -17.99 -14.68
CA ALA A 260 2.84 -19.04 -13.67
C ALA A 260 2.57 -20.42 -14.28
N GLY A 261 1.80 -20.47 -15.38
CA GLY A 261 1.53 -21.70 -16.11
C GLY A 261 0.52 -21.52 -17.22
N THR A 262 0.03 -22.65 -17.72
CA THR A 262 -1.09 -22.68 -18.66
C THR A 262 -2.35 -23.07 -17.88
N ILE A 263 -3.52 -22.57 -18.32
CA ILE A 263 -4.79 -22.87 -17.66
C ILE A 263 -5.03 -24.38 -17.55
N SER A 264 -5.66 -24.82 -16.46
CA SER A 264 -5.99 -26.24 -16.26
C SER A 264 -6.91 -26.77 -17.37
N SER A 265 -6.71 -28.05 -17.72
CA SER A 265 -7.59 -28.78 -18.65
C SER A 265 -9.03 -28.85 -18.16
N TYR A 266 -9.27 -28.65 -16.86
CA TYR A 266 -10.59 -28.45 -16.26
C TYR A 266 -11.37 -27.34 -16.99
N TYR A 267 -10.79 -26.15 -17.14
CA TYR A 267 -11.47 -25.00 -17.74
C TYR A 267 -11.60 -25.13 -19.26
N VAL A 268 -10.61 -25.78 -19.90
CA VAL A 268 -10.67 -26.10 -21.34
C VAL A 268 -11.88 -26.99 -21.63
N GLN A 269 -12.07 -28.06 -20.87
CA GLN A 269 -13.16 -29.02 -21.10
C GLN A 269 -14.52 -28.53 -20.60
N ARG A 270 -14.58 -27.82 -19.46
CA ARG A 270 -15.84 -27.40 -18.84
C ARG A 270 -16.43 -26.12 -19.46
N TYR A 271 -15.57 -25.15 -19.80
CA TYR A 271 -15.99 -23.81 -20.24
C TYR A 271 -15.52 -23.48 -21.66
N GLY A 272 -14.61 -24.25 -22.26
CA GLY A 272 -14.15 -24.02 -23.64
C GLY A 272 -13.02 -22.98 -23.74
N PHE A 273 -12.23 -22.78 -22.68
CA PHE A 273 -11.03 -21.93 -22.77
C PHE A 273 -10.04 -22.45 -23.81
N HIS A 274 -9.30 -21.53 -24.44
CA HIS A 274 -8.20 -21.91 -25.31
C HIS A 274 -7.13 -22.71 -24.52
N PRO A 275 -6.68 -23.89 -25.00
CA PRO A 275 -5.74 -24.73 -24.25
C PRO A 275 -4.36 -24.09 -24.08
N GLY A 276 -4.02 -23.09 -24.89
CA GLY A 276 -2.81 -22.27 -24.74
C GLY A 276 -2.97 -21.06 -23.82
N CYS A 277 -4.13 -20.84 -23.20
CA CYS A 277 -4.40 -19.70 -22.34
C CYS A 277 -3.40 -19.65 -21.17
N LYS A 278 -2.69 -18.53 -21.04
CA LYS A 278 -1.66 -18.34 -20.01
C LYS A 278 -2.25 -17.77 -18.73
N VAL A 279 -1.83 -18.32 -17.59
CA VAL A 279 -2.09 -17.74 -16.27
C VAL A 279 -0.87 -16.94 -15.87
N VAL A 280 -0.96 -15.61 -15.94
CA VAL A 280 0.05 -14.69 -15.42
C VAL A 280 -0.18 -14.54 -13.92
N ALA A 281 0.90 -14.56 -13.13
CA ALA A 281 0.86 -14.49 -11.68
C ALA A 281 -0.15 -13.45 -11.18
N PHE A 282 -0.98 -13.81 -10.21
CA PHE A 282 -1.92 -12.86 -9.61
C PHE A 282 -1.16 -11.97 -8.62
N THR A 283 -1.74 -10.83 -8.26
CA THR A 283 -1.14 -9.86 -7.32
C THR A 283 -2.18 -9.29 -6.37
N GLY A 284 -1.82 -8.34 -5.51
CA GLY A 284 -2.77 -7.67 -4.62
C GLY A 284 -3.69 -6.70 -5.37
N ASP A 285 -4.87 -6.40 -4.82
CA ASP A 285 -5.81 -5.41 -5.37
C ASP A 285 -5.19 -4.01 -5.58
N ASN A 286 -4.42 -3.50 -4.63
CA ASN A 286 -3.75 -2.20 -4.72
C ASN A 286 -2.61 -2.22 -5.77
N PRO A 287 -1.71 -3.21 -5.79
CA PRO A 287 -0.79 -3.41 -6.92
C PRO A 287 -1.48 -3.51 -8.28
N ALA A 288 -2.59 -4.26 -8.38
CA ALA A 288 -3.34 -4.36 -9.63
C ALA A 288 -3.96 -3.02 -10.03
N SER A 289 -4.49 -2.27 -9.07
CA SER A 289 -5.04 -0.93 -9.29
C SER A 289 -3.97 0.05 -9.80
N LEU A 290 -2.76 0.00 -9.25
CA LEU A 290 -1.62 0.78 -9.75
C LEU A 290 -1.34 0.47 -11.23
N ALA A 291 -1.39 -0.80 -11.62
CA ALA A 291 -1.24 -1.21 -13.01
C ALA A 291 -2.40 -0.73 -13.89
N GLY A 292 -3.64 -0.79 -13.40
CA GLY A 292 -4.84 -0.32 -14.13
C GLY A 292 -4.86 1.18 -14.35
N MET A 293 -4.37 1.93 -13.37
CA MET A 293 -4.17 3.38 -13.44
C MET A 293 -2.91 3.78 -14.22
N ARG A 294 -2.10 2.81 -14.65
CA ARG A 294 -0.90 2.99 -15.50
C ARG A 294 0.11 3.98 -14.91
N LEU A 295 0.35 3.91 -13.60
CA LEU A 295 1.31 4.80 -12.95
C LEU A 295 2.69 4.56 -13.52
N GLU A 296 3.41 5.66 -13.74
CA GLU A 296 4.80 5.66 -14.14
C GLU A 296 5.67 6.25 -13.02
N GLU A 297 6.97 6.25 -13.25
CA GLU A 297 7.93 6.89 -12.34
C GLU A 297 7.57 8.37 -12.11
N GLY A 298 7.38 8.71 -10.84
CA GLY A 298 7.02 10.06 -10.41
C GLY A 298 5.51 10.30 -10.31
N ASP A 299 4.66 9.36 -10.71
CA ASP A 299 3.20 9.50 -10.60
C ASP A 299 2.69 9.11 -9.21
N ILE A 300 1.53 9.68 -8.85
CA ILE A 300 0.80 9.36 -7.63
C ILE A 300 -0.69 9.18 -7.90
N VAL A 301 -1.37 8.41 -7.04
CA VAL A 301 -2.84 8.36 -7.00
C VAL A 301 -3.33 8.78 -5.64
N VAL A 302 -4.34 9.64 -5.61
CA VAL A 302 -5.08 10.00 -4.40
C VAL A 302 -6.50 9.43 -4.52
N SER A 303 -6.76 8.34 -3.80
CA SER A 303 -8.11 7.79 -3.64
C SER A 303 -8.79 8.48 -2.47
N LEU A 304 -9.88 9.21 -2.74
CA LEU A 304 -10.58 10.06 -1.78
C LEU A 304 -11.90 9.42 -1.33
N GLY A 305 -11.83 8.58 -0.29
CA GLY A 305 -12.95 7.78 0.22
C GLY A 305 -13.28 8.03 1.69
N THR A 306 -13.91 7.06 2.36
CA THR A 306 -14.10 7.06 3.82
C THR A 306 -12.77 7.26 4.54
N SER A 307 -11.80 6.44 4.15
CA SER A 307 -10.37 6.72 4.33
C SER A 307 -9.79 7.19 3.00
N ASP A 308 -8.81 8.08 3.04
CA ASP A 308 -8.04 8.40 1.84
C ASP A 308 -6.85 7.43 1.72
N THR A 309 -6.50 7.04 0.50
CA THR A 309 -5.33 6.20 0.23
C THR A 309 -4.47 6.83 -0.85
N LEU A 310 -3.17 6.93 -0.57
CA LEU A 310 -2.18 7.47 -1.49
C LEU A 310 -1.34 6.32 -2.06
N PHE A 311 -1.24 6.25 -3.39
CA PHE A 311 -0.36 5.31 -4.10
C PHE A 311 0.82 6.09 -4.65
N LEU A 312 2.03 5.57 -4.45
CA LEU A 312 3.27 6.19 -4.88
C LEU A 312 4.06 5.24 -5.77
N TRP A 313 4.67 5.75 -6.83
CA TRP A 313 5.80 5.08 -7.48
C TRP A 313 7.11 5.46 -6.76
N LEU A 314 7.93 4.47 -6.39
CA LEU A 314 9.20 4.69 -5.70
C LEU A 314 10.34 3.96 -6.42
N GLN A 315 11.40 4.69 -6.78
CA GLN A 315 12.64 4.09 -7.26
C GLN A 315 13.51 3.63 -6.09
N GLU A 316 13.79 4.57 -5.18
CA GLU A 316 14.61 4.36 -3.99
C GLU A 316 13.73 4.58 -2.75
N PRO A 317 13.13 3.51 -2.22
CA PRO A 317 12.23 3.62 -1.08
C PRO A 317 12.99 3.91 0.21
N MET A 318 12.37 4.67 1.10
CA MET A 318 12.81 4.89 2.48
C MET A 318 11.81 4.25 3.45
N PRO A 319 11.93 2.96 3.80
CA PRO A 319 11.01 2.31 4.73
C PRO A 319 10.96 3.03 6.08
N SER A 320 9.75 3.21 6.61
CA SER A 320 9.50 3.97 7.84
C SER A 320 8.57 3.21 8.80
N LEU A 321 8.23 3.81 9.94
CA LEU A 321 7.22 3.26 10.86
C LEU A 321 5.79 3.47 10.35
N GLU A 322 5.62 4.26 9.30
CA GLU A 322 4.36 4.58 8.63
C GLU A 322 4.41 4.13 7.16
N GLY A 323 3.23 3.86 6.60
CA GLY A 323 3.08 3.43 5.22
C GLY A 323 3.60 2.03 4.94
N HIS A 324 3.39 1.61 3.69
CA HIS A 324 3.73 0.27 3.24
C HIS A 324 4.47 0.35 1.91
N ILE A 325 5.68 -0.19 1.85
CA ILE A 325 6.50 -0.24 0.63
C ILE A 325 6.48 -1.65 0.08
N PHE A 326 6.00 -1.80 -1.15
CA PHE A 326 5.90 -3.08 -1.85
C PHE A 326 6.78 -3.10 -3.08
N CYS A 327 7.19 -4.30 -3.51
CA CYS A 327 7.78 -4.46 -4.84
C CYS A 327 6.75 -4.02 -5.90
N ASN A 328 7.18 -3.29 -6.93
CA ASN A 328 6.26 -2.76 -7.93
C ASN A 328 5.78 -3.90 -8.88
N PRO A 329 4.46 -4.00 -9.14
CA PRO A 329 3.86 -5.10 -9.90
C PRO A 329 4.11 -5.03 -11.42
N VAL A 330 4.49 -3.85 -11.94
CA VAL A 330 4.77 -3.63 -13.36
C VAL A 330 6.24 -3.38 -13.65
N ASP A 331 7.05 -3.14 -12.62
CA ASP A 331 8.50 -3.01 -12.70
C ASP A 331 9.20 -3.70 -11.51
N PRO A 332 9.70 -4.94 -11.65
CA PRO A 332 10.23 -5.70 -10.53
C PRO A 332 11.54 -5.14 -9.93
N GLN A 333 12.18 -4.15 -10.58
CA GLN A 333 13.38 -3.49 -10.05
C GLN A 333 13.04 -2.40 -9.02
N HIS A 334 11.84 -1.84 -9.12
CA HIS A 334 11.39 -0.69 -8.33
C HIS A 334 10.25 -1.06 -7.38
N TYR A 335 9.67 -0.05 -6.75
CA TYR A 335 8.74 -0.18 -5.63
C TYR A 335 7.49 0.66 -5.86
N MET A 336 6.46 0.33 -5.10
CA MET A 336 5.30 1.18 -4.89
C MET A 336 5.12 1.39 -3.39
N ALA A 337 4.39 2.43 -2.99
CA ALA A 337 3.98 2.56 -1.61
C ALA A 337 2.50 2.93 -1.45
N LEU A 338 1.95 2.54 -0.30
CA LEU A 338 0.63 2.92 0.15
C LEU A 338 0.74 3.71 1.46
N LEU A 339 0.07 4.85 1.53
CA LEU A 339 -0.19 5.59 2.78
C LEU A 339 -1.71 5.69 2.98
N CYS A 340 -2.16 5.39 4.20
CA CYS A 340 -3.58 5.36 4.53
C CYS A 340 -3.90 6.46 5.54
N PHE A 341 -4.93 7.24 5.25
CA PHE A 341 -5.41 8.33 6.11
C PHE A 341 -6.85 8.05 6.49
N LYS A 342 -7.12 7.82 7.77
CA LYS A 342 -8.41 7.44 8.32
C LYS A 342 -9.42 8.58 8.26
N ASN A 343 -8.99 9.82 8.46
CA ASN A 343 -9.88 10.99 8.46
C ASN A 343 -10.05 11.56 7.04
N GLY A 344 -10.78 10.82 6.18
CA GLY A 344 -11.05 11.19 4.78
C GLY A 344 -12.37 11.96 4.59
N SER A 345 -13.32 11.35 3.89
CA SER A 345 -14.57 11.99 3.47
C SER A 345 -15.49 12.38 4.63
N LEU A 346 -15.58 11.59 5.70
CA LEU A 346 -16.38 11.94 6.87
C LEU A 346 -15.91 13.25 7.50
N MET A 347 -14.60 13.53 7.43
CA MET A 347 -14.07 14.79 7.91
C MET A 347 -14.46 15.96 7.00
N ARG A 348 -14.34 15.77 5.68
CA ARG A 348 -14.78 16.77 4.69
C ARG A 348 -16.27 17.07 4.79
N GLU A 349 -17.10 16.04 4.95
CA GLU A 349 -18.55 16.18 5.16
C GLU A 349 -18.86 16.93 6.45
N ARG A 350 -18.19 16.60 7.56
CA ARG A 350 -18.44 17.28 8.83
C ARG A 350 -18.06 18.76 8.79
N ILE A 351 -16.91 19.12 8.21
CA ILE A 351 -16.53 20.54 8.03
C ILE A 351 -17.47 21.24 7.05
N ARG A 352 -17.95 20.56 5.99
CA ARG A 352 -19.00 21.09 5.11
C ARG A 352 -20.28 21.40 5.89
N ASP A 353 -20.70 20.52 6.78
CA ASP A 353 -21.93 20.73 7.56
C ASP A 353 -21.78 21.87 8.57
N GLU A 354 -20.63 21.95 9.23
CA GLU A 354 -20.32 22.98 10.23
C GLU A 354 -20.08 24.37 9.60
N SER A 355 -19.44 24.44 8.42
CA SER A 355 -18.91 25.69 7.86
C SER A 355 -19.47 26.08 6.49
N ALA A 356 -20.15 25.19 5.77
CA ALA A 356 -20.65 25.42 4.40
C ALA A 356 -22.15 25.09 4.23
N SER A 357 -22.95 25.21 5.30
CA SER A 357 -24.41 25.00 5.25
C SER A 357 -24.80 23.67 4.60
N CYS A 358 -24.06 22.59 4.91
CA CYS A 358 -24.24 21.25 4.35
C CYS A 358 -24.17 21.18 2.80
N SER A 359 -23.52 22.15 2.15
CA SER A 359 -23.49 22.29 0.69
C SER A 359 -22.07 22.20 0.14
N TRP A 360 -21.84 21.23 -0.75
CA TRP A 360 -20.58 21.14 -1.50
C TRP A 360 -20.38 22.34 -2.46
N SER A 361 -21.47 22.99 -2.89
CA SER A 361 -21.37 24.22 -3.69
C SER A 361 -20.83 25.39 -2.87
N GLU A 362 -21.27 25.56 -1.61
CA GLU A 362 -20.74 26.60 -0.73
C GLU A 362 -19.32 26.27 -0.28
N PHE A 363 -19.02 24.99 -0.06
CA PHE A 363 -17.66 24.51 0.21
C PHE A 363 -16.70 24.89 -0.92
N SER A 364 -17.14 24.75 -2.17
CA SER A 364 -16.38 25.14 -3.36
C SER A 364 -16.16 26.65 -3.45
N LYS A 365 -17.20 27.45 -3.17
CA LYS A 365 -17.08 28.92 -3.12
C LYS A 365 -16.09 29.39 -2.06
N ALA A 366 -16.07 28.75 -0.90
CA ALA A 366 -15.09 29.05 0.15
C ALA A 366 -13.64 28.81 -0.31
N LEU A 367 -13.39 27.72 -1.05
CA LEU A 367 -12.08 27.45 -1.63
C LEU A 367 -11.68 28.48 -2.71
N GLN A 368 -12.65 28.99 -3.48
CA GLN A 368 -12.44 30.03 -4.49
C GLN A 368 -12.22 31.42 -3.88
N ALA A 369 -12.86 31.70 -2.74
CA ALA A 369 -12.77 32.99 -2.05
C ALA A 369 -11.53 33.13 -1.16
N THR A 370 -10.76 32.05 -0.97
CA THR A 370 -9.55 32.01 -0.14
C THR A 370 -8.31 31.77 -0.99
N GLU A 371 -7.27 32.55 -0.73
CA GLU A 371 -5.99 32.45 -1.44
C GLU A 371 -5.21 31.18 -1.08
N MET A 372 -4.35 30.73 -1.99
CA MET A 372 -3.38 29.66 -1.71
C MET A 372 -2.52 30.00 -0.47
N GLY A 373 -2.33 29.02 0.40
CA GLY A 373 -1.63 29.17 1.67
C GLY A 373 -2.48 29.75 2.80
N ASN A 374 -3.78 30.03 2.56
CA ASN A 374 -4.78 30.37 3.56
C ASN A 374 -4.38 31.52 4.52
N GLY A 375 -3.58 32.47 4.04
CA GLY A 375 -3.01 33.54 4.87
C GLY A 375 -2.11 33.06 6.01
N GLY A 376 -1.51 31.89 5.90
CA GLY A 376 -0.68 31.26 6.93
C GLY A 376 -1.44 30.43 7.96
N ASN A 377 -2.77 30.31 7.85
CA ASN A 377 -3.57 29.52 8.78
C ASN A 377 -3.51 28.02 8.45
N LEU A 378 -3.08 27.21 9.40
CA LEU A 378 -2.92 25.75 9.26
C LEU A 378 -3.90 25.00 10.15
N GLY A 379 -4.42 23.88 9.66
CA GLY A 379 -5.33 23.03 10.41
C GLY A 379 -5.06 21.54 10.21
N PHE A 380 -5.19 20.79 11.30
CA PHE A 380 -5.15 19.33 11.34
C PHE A 380 -6.48 18.83 11.91
N TYR A 381 -7.16 17.92 11.23
CA TYR A 381 -8.54 17.54 11.56
C TYR A 381 -8.67 16.03 11.70
N PHE A 382 -8.48 15.53 12.93
CA PHE A 382 -8.48 14.10 13.23
C PHE A 382 -9.52 13.76 14.30
N ASP A 383 -10.79 13.70 13.91
CA ASP A 383 -11.90 13.38 14.84
C ASP A 383 -11.82 11.95 15.38
N VAL A 384 -11.13 11.07 14.66
CA VAL A 384 -10.70 9.76 15.16
C VAL A 384 -9.18 9.66 15.10
N MET A 385 -8.60 8.75 15.89
CA MET A 385 -7.16 8.46 15.84
C MET A 385 -6.72 8.18 14.39
N GLU A 386 -5.81 9.01 13.90
CA GLU A 386 -5.24 8.92 12.56
C GLU A 386 -4.18 7.80 12.48
N ILE A 387 -3.95 7.27 11.29
CA ILE A 387 -2.94 6.25 10.98
C ILE A 387 -1.62 6.91 10.55
N THR A 388 -1.71 8.03 9.83
CA THR A 388 -0.57 8.73 9.23
C THR A 388 -0.73 10.24 9.46
N PRO A 389 -0.19 10.80 10.55
CA PRO A 389 0.50 10.14 11.68
C PRO A 389 -0.46 9.68 12.79
N GLU A 390 0.05 9.04 13.85
CA GLU A 390 -0.73 8.66 15.05
C GLU A 390 -1.10 9.89 15.91
N ILE A 391 -2.06 10.71 15.43
CA ILE A 391 -2.56 11.92 16.11
C ILE A 391 -4.09 11.88 16.18
N VAL A 392 -4.66 12.51 17.21
CA VAL A 392 -6.10 12.72 17.37
C VAL A 392 -6.38 14.17 17.79
N GLY A 393 -7.57 14.66 17.45
CA GLY A 393 -8.03 16.02 17.75
C GLY A 393 -8.00 16.95 16.54
N ARG A 394 -8.60 18.13 16.72
CA ARG A 394 -8.54 19.23 15.76
C ARG A 394 -7.60 20.31 16.27
N HIS A 395 -6.50 20.53 15.55
CA HIS A 395 -5.44 21.46 15.94
C HIS A 395 -5.37 22.57 14.89
N ARG A 396 -5.48 23.84 15.31
CA ARG A 396 -5.54 25.00 14.41
C ARG A 396 -4.49 26.00 14.82
N PHE A 397 -3.73 26.51 13.86
CA PHE A 397 -2.64 27.44 14.09
C PHE A 397 -2.78 28.64 13.16
N ASN A 398 -2.69 29.85 13.72
CA ASN A 398 -2.68 31.07 12.93
C ASN A 398 -1.32 31.29 12.23
N ALA A 399 -1.19 32.40 11.49
CA ALA A 399 0.03 32.76 10.76
C ALA A 399 1.28 32.90 11.66
N GLU A 400 1.10 33.19 12.95
CA GLU A 400 2.18 33.27 13.95
C GLU A 400 2.48 31.92 14.62
N ASN A 401 1.91 30.81 14.14
CA ASN A 401 1.98 29.47 14.72
C ASN A 401 1.43 29.37 16.16
N CYS A 402 0.53 30.27 16.53
CA CYS A 402 -0.18 30.21 17.80
C CYS A 402 -1.44 29.35 17.65
N GLU A 403 -1.66 28.42 18.58
CA GLU A 403 -2.87 27.60 18.57
C GLU A 403 -4.11 28.46 18.81
N VAL A 404 -5.14 28.27 18.00
CA VAL A 404 -6.40 29.01 18.08
C VAL A 404 -7.59 28.05 18.18
N SER A 405 -8.66 28.49 18.84
CA SER A 405 -9.83 27.64 19.07
C SER A 405 -10.71 27.44 17.82
N ALA A 406 -10.70 28.40 16.89
CA ALA A 406 -11.52 28.37 15.67
C ALA A 406 -10.97 29.28 14.58
N PHE A 407 -11.41 29.03 13.34
CA PHE A 407 -11.21 29.90 12.19
C PHE A 407 -12.55 30.47 11.67
N PRO A 408 -12.51 31.56 10.88
CA PRO A 408 -13.61 31.90 9.99
C PRO A 408 -13.98 30.72 9.08
N ARG A 409 -15.25 30.61 8.68
CA ARG A 409 -15.79 29.45 7.93
C ARG A 409 -14.99 29.10 6.69
N ASP A 410 -14.65 30.09 5.87
CA ASP A 410 -13.93 29.84 4.62
C ASP A 410 -12.48 29.42 4.86
N VAL A 411 -11.85 30.01 5.89
CA VAL A 411 -10.49 29.66 6.35
C VAL A 411 -10.45 28.24 6.90
N GLU A 412 -11.48 27.80 7.61
CA GLU A 412 -11.62 26.42 8.12
C GLU A 412 -11.69 25.39 6.98
N ILE A 413 -12.46 25.70 5.93
CA ILE A 413 -12.62 24.84 4.76
C ILE A 413 -11.29 24.70 4.01
N ARG A 414 -10.58 25.80 3.76
CA ARG A 414 -9.27 25.75 3.11
C ARG A 414 -8.23 25.06 4.00
N ALA A 415 -8.19 25.34 5.30
CA ALA A 415 -7.26 24.71 6.23
C ALA A 415 -7.40 23.18 6.24
N LEU A 416 -8.64 22.66 6.16
CA LEU A 416 -8.87 21.22 6.03
C LEU A 416 -8.25 20.65 4.74
N ILE A 417 -8.57 21.25 3.60
CA ILE A 417 -8.19 20.68 2.30
C ILE A 417 -6.69 20.84 2.03
N GLU A 418 -6.12 22.03 2.28
CA GLU A 418 -4.68 22.24 2.21
C GLU A 418 -3.94 21.34 3.21
N GLY A 419 -4.41 21.25 4.46
CA GLY A 419 -3.81 20.39 5.47
C GLY A 419 -3.81 18.92 5.06
N GLN A 420 -4.92 18.40 4.54
CA GLN A 420 -5.03 17.03 4.05
C GLN A 420 -4.06 16.72 2.90
N PHE A 421 -3.89 17.63 1.94
CA PHE A 421 -3.00 17.40 0.80
C PHE A 421 -1.53 17.66 1.14
N MET A 422 -1.23 18.66 1.98
CA MET A 422 0.13 18.90 2.47
C MET A 422 0.62 17.73 3.30
N ALA A 423 -0.22 17.16 4.17
CA ALA A 423 0.11 15.94 4.90
C ALA A 423 0.45 14.79 3.93
N LYS A 424 -0.41 14.53 2.94
CA LYS A 424 -0.14 13.50 1.91
C LYS A 424 1.20 13.71 1.21
N ARG A 425 1.53 14.95 0.83
CA ARG A 425 2.82 15.29 0.21
C ARG A 425 3.99 15.07 1.16
N ILE A 426 3.92 15.57 2.39
CA ILE A 426 4.99 15.44 3.40
C ILE A 426 5.28 13.98 3.71
N HIS A 427 4.24 13.17 3.96
CA HIS A 427 4.40 11.75 4.27
C HIS A 427 4.91 10.96 3.05
N ALA A 428 4.48 11.31 1.83
CA ALA A 428 5.03 10.72 0.61
C ALA A 428 6.53 11.02 0.47
N GLU A 429 6.92 12.28 0.65
CA GLU A 429 8.32 12.71 0.60
C GLU A 429 9.18 12.01 1.68
N GLY A 430 8.59 11.70 2.84
CA GLY A 430 9.21 10.89 3.89
C GLY A 430 9.55 9.46 3.46
N LEU A 431 8.76 8.86 2.56
CA LEU A 431 9.03 7.54 1.98
C LEU A 431 9.99 7.56 0.78
N GLY A 432 10.51 8.73 0.42
CA GLY A 432 11.44 8.90 -0.71
C GLY A 432 10.78 9.36 -2.01
N TYR A 433 9.47 9.64 -2.02
CA TYR A 433 8.81 10.20 -3.21
C TYR A 433 9.29 11.63 -3.47
N ARG A 434 9.40 12.02 -4.75
CA ARG A 434 9.68 13.39 -5.17
C ARG A 434 8.84 13.72 -6.39
N VAL A 435 8.28 14.93 -6.41
CA VAL A 435 7.62 15.46 -7.60
C VAL A 435 8.66 15.67 -8.69
N MET A 436 8.35 15.22 -9.90
CA MET A 436 9.17 15.33 -11.10
C MET A 436 8.46 16.20 -12.14
N PRO A 437 9.19 16.76 -13.14
CA PRO A 437 8.56 17.49 -14.24
C PRO A 437 7.51 16.69 -15.03
N LYS A 438 7.61 15.35 -15.00
CA LYS A 438 6.68 14.42 -15.66
C LYS A 438 5.54 13.92 -14.76
N THR A 439 5.53 14.29 -13.48
CA THR A 439 4.56 13.78 -12.50
C THR A 439 3.14 14.08 -12.95
N LYS A 440 2.30 13.04 -12.86
CA LYS A 440 0.85 13.13 -12.99
C LYS A 440 0.21 12.67 -11.68
N ILE A 441 -0.86 13.35 -11.29
CA ILE A 441 -1.67 12.98 -10.14
C ILE A 441 -2.98 12.42 -10.67
N LEU A 442 -3.31 11.19 -10.29
CA LEU A 442 -4.63 10.62 -10.57
C LEU A 442 -5.49 10.75 -9.30
N ALA A 443 -6.63 11.42 -9.39
CA ALA A 443 -7.59 11.53 -8.32
C ALA A 443 -8.82 10.66 -8.59
N THR A 444 -9.28 9.94 -7.58
CA THR A 444 -10.50 9.13 -7.64
C THR A 444 -11.29 9.25 -6.32
N GLY A 445 -12.49 8.68 -6.28
CA GLY A 445 -13.38 8.68 -5.12
C GLY A 445 -14.32 9.88 -5.08
N GLY A 446 -15.19 9.94 -4.06
CA GLY A 446 -16.29 10.90 -4.03
C GLY A 446 -15.83 12.36 -4.18
N ALA A 447 -14.72 12.74 -3.54
CA ALA A 447 -14.22 14.12 -3.58
C ALA A 447 -13.49 14.48 -4.88
N SER A 448 -13.16 13.54 -5.77
CA SER A 448 -12.57 13.88 -7.08
C SER A 448 -13.56 14.54 -8.03
N HIS A 449 -14.85 14.52 -7.72
CA HIS A 449 -15.88 15.25 -8.47
C HIS A 449 -15.90 16.75 -8.18
N ASN A 450 -15.20 17.21 -7.14
CA ASN A 450 -15.13 18.62 -6.77
C ASN A 450 -13.85 19.26 -7.35
N ARG A 451 -14.01 20.14 -8.34
CA ARG A 451 -12.89 20.79 -9.04
C ARG A 451 -12.03 21.66 -8.13
N ASP A 452 -12.64 22.37 -7.19
CA ASP A 452 -11.91 23.27 -6.29
C ASP A 452 -11.06 22.50 -5.28
N ILE A 453 -11.52 21.32 -4.84
CA ILE A 453 -10.69 20.38 -4.07
C ILE A 453 -9.51 19.90 -4.92
N LEU A 454 -9.74 19.52 -6.18
CA LEU A 454 -8.67 19.07 -7.07
C LEU A 454 -7.68 20.17 -7.44
N GLN A 455 -8.11 21.42 -7.49
CA GLN A 455 -7.21 22.56 -7.69
C GLN A 455 -6.21 22.66 -6.53
N VAL A 456 -6.68 22.57 -5.28
CA VAL A 456 -5.76 22.57 -4.12
C VAL A 456 -4.79 21.40 -4.16
N LEU A 457 -5.22 20.21 -4.59
CA LEU A 457 -4.32 19.06 -4.78
C LEU A 457 -3.24 19.36 -5.83
N ALA A 458 -3.62 19.96 -6.97
CA ALA A 458 -2.70 20.35 -8.03
C ALA A 458 -1.69 21.39 -7.53
N ASP A 459 -2.17 22.40 -6.79
CA ASP A 459 -1.37 23.49 -6.24
C ASP A 459 -0.36 22.96 -5.21
N VAL A 460 -0.82 22.11 -4.28
CA VAL A 460 0.03 21.56 -3.21
C VAL A 460 1.15 20.69 -3.77
N PHE A 461 0.91 19.91 -4.83
CA PHE A 461 1.95 19.07 -5.43
C PHE A 461 2.70 19.77 -6.57
N GLY A 462 2.20 20.90 -7.08
CA GLY A 462 2.76 21.58 -8.25
C GLY A 462 2.72 20.72 -9.51
N ALA A 463 1.71 19.86 -9.66
CA ALA A 463 1.60 18.89 -10.75
C ALA A 463 0.15 18.74 -11.25
N PRO A 464 -0.06 18.39 -12.53
CA PRO A 464 -1.39 18.26 -13.10
C PRO A 464 -2.18 17.10 -12.48
N VAL A 465 -3.47 17.36 -12.22
CA VAL A 465 -4.41 16.38 -11.70
C VAL A 465 -5.36 15.92 -12.81
N TYR A 466 -5.51 14.60 -12.91
CA TYR A 466 -6.43 13.90 -13.80
C TYR A 466 -7.42 13.13 -12.95
N VAL A 467 -8.67 13.06 -13.40
CA VAL A 467 -9.69 12.22 -12.77
C VAL A 467 -9.79 10.93 -13.57
N THR A 468 -9.85 9.80 -12.87
CA THR A 468 -10.11 8.50 -13.49
C THR A 468 -11.21 7.80 -12.71
N ASP A 469 -12.10 7.13 -13.41
CA ASP A 469 -12.98 6.16 -12.76
C ASP A 469 -12.14 4.94 -12.37
N THR A 470 -12.14 4.59 -11.08
CA THR A 470 -11.41 3.44 -10.55
C THR A 470 -12.31 2.33 -10.07
N ALA A 471 -13.63 2.38 -10.34
CA ALA A 471 -14.56 1.35 -9.86
C ALA A 471 -14.11 -0.09 -10.21
N ASN A 472 -13.33 -0.23 -11.30
CA ASN A 472 -12.80 -1.50 -11.81
C ASN A 472 -11.27 -1.51 -11.95
N SER A 473 -10.53 -0.62 -11.26
CA SER A 473 -9.09 -0.42 -11.53
C SER A 473 -8.26 -1.70 -11.32
N ALA A 474 -8.54 -2.47 -10.28
CA ALA A 474 -7.88 -3.76 -10.02
C ALA A 474 -8.21 -4.78 -11.12
N CYS A 475 -9.48 -4.84 -11.56
CA CYS A 475 -9.92 -5.73 -12.62
C CYS A 475 -9.22 -5.42 -13.95
N VAL A 476 -9.28 -4.16 -14.37
CA VAL A 476 -8.67 -3.67 -15.61
C VAL A 476 -7.14 -3.81 -15.54
N GLY A 477 -6.53 -3.45 -14.42
CA GLY A 477 -5.09 -3.59 -14.21
C GLY A 477 -4.60 -5.03 -14.27
N SER A 478 -5.39 -5.99 -13.81
CA SER A 478 -5.07 -7.41 -13.95
C SER A 478 -5.13 -7.86 -15.41
N ALA A 479 -6.13 -7.41 -16.17
CA ALA A 479 -6.19 -7.69 -17.61
C ALA A 479 -4.98 -7.09 -18.35
N TYR A 480 -4.58 -5.85 -18.03
CA TYR A 480 -3.37 -5.22 -18.59
C TYR A 480 -2.10 -6.01 -18.25
N ARG A 481 -2.00 -6.50 -17.00
CA ARG A 481 -0.90 -7.38 -16.59
C ARG A 481 -0.91 -8.72 -17.31
N ALA A 482 -2.08 -9.28 -17.63
CA ALA A 482 -2.19 -10.50 -18.44
C ALA A 482 -1.65 -10.27 -19.87
N PHE A 483 -2.00 -9.14 -20.51
CA PHE A 483 -1.43 -8.74 -21.80
C PHE A 483 0.09 -8.60 -21.72
N HIS A 484 0.58 -7.86 -20.73
CA HIS A 484 2.02 -7.61 -20.54
C HIS A 484 2.81 -8.89 -20.25
N GLY A 485 2.35 -9.75 -19.34
CA GLY A 485 3.02 -11.00 -19.01
C GLY A 485 3.08 -11.94 -20.21
N ARG A 486 2.03 -11.96 -21.04
CA ARG A 486 2.01 -12.73 -22.28
C ARG A 486 3.02 -12.23 -23.32
N SER A 487 3.14 -10.92 -23.51
CA SER A 487 4.11 -10.35 -24.46
C SER A 487 5.56 -10.61 -24.03
N MET A 488 5.83 -10.67 -22.72
CA MET A 488 7.16 -10.96 -22.18
C MET A 488 7.55 -12.45 -22.30
N GLY A 489 6.59 -13.37 -22.34
CA GLY A 489 6.83 -14.82 -22.52
C GLY A 489 7.26 -15.22 -23.93
N TRP A 490 7.13 -14.32 -24.92
CA TRP A 490 7.59 -14.52 -26.29
C TRP A 490 8.92 -13.78 -26.44
N GLY A 491 10.04 -14.49 -26.22
CA GLY A 491 11.37 -13.91 -26.13
C GLY A 491 11.64 -12.76 -27.10
N GLN A 492 11.64 -11.53 -26.56
CA GLN A 492 12.19 -10.36 -27.24
C GLN A 492 13.31 -9.75 -26.40
N ARG A 493 14.41 -9.47 -27.10
CA ARG A 493 15.56 -8.69 -26.63
C ARG A 493 15.10 -7.24 -26.33
N PRO A 494 15.73 -6.53 -25.38
CA PRO A 494 15.46 -5.11 -25.19
C PRO A 494 15.89 -4.35 -26.45
N LEU A 495 14.94 -3.72 -27.14
CA LEU A 495 15.24 -2.78 -28.23
C LEU A 495 15.49 -1.40 -27.62
N GLN A 496 16.74 -0.95 -27.72
CA GLN A 496 17.12 0.44 -27.59
C GLN A 496 16.58 1.23 -28.80
N GLY A 497 15.98 2.39 -28.54
CA GLY A 497 15.88 3.50 -29.49
C GLY A 497 14.62 3.55 -30.38
N LEU A 498 13.69 4.44 -30.00
CA LEU A 498 12.77 5.29 -30.78
C LEU A 498 11.69 5.71 -29.78
N GLY A 499 11.72 6.90 -29.20
CA GLY A 499 11.55 8.16 -29.92
C GLY A 499 10.05 8.39 -30.10
N ALA A 500 9.48 9.17 -29.18
CA ALA A 500 8.12 9.73 -29.12
C ALA A 500 7.17 9.41 -30.27
N LEU A 501 5.95 8.93 -29.97
CA LEU A 501 4.71 9.34 -30.64
C LEU A 501 3.46 8.80 -29.90
N ALA A 502 2.46 9.68 -29.79
CA ALA A 502 1.09 9.52 -29.29
C ALA A 502 0.91 9.35 -27.77
N GLY A 503 0.64 10.48 -27.11
CA GLY A 503 -0.08 10.52 -25.83
C GLY A 503 -1.49 9.91 -25.95
N PRO A 504 -2.18 9.70 -24.82
CA PRO A 504 -3.47 9.03 -24.80
C PRO A 504 -4.46 9.75 -25.73
N ARG A 505 -4.98 9.03 -26.73
CA ARG A 505 -6.24 9.42 -27.35
C ARG A 505 -7.31 9.09 -26.32
N GLY A 506 -7.98 10.13 -25.85
CA GLY A 506 -9.06 10.04 -24.88
C GLY A 506 -10.08 9.02 -25.32
N VAL A 507 -10.44 8.14 -24.39
CA VAL A 507 -11.72 7.45 -24.45
C VAL A 507 -12.75 8.55 -24.20
N GLU A 508 -13.77 8.68 -25.06
CA GLU A 508 -14.81 9.70 -24.91
C GLU A 508 -15.53 9.52 -23.56
N GLY A 509 -15.07 10.29 -22.58
CA GLY A 509 -15.57 10.27 -21.21
C GLY A 509 -14.89 11.38 -20.39
N GLN A 510 -15.23 12.64 -20.67
CA GLN A 510 -14.89 13.83 -19.86
C GLN A 510 -13.53 13.78 -19.13
N ASP A 511 -12.44 13.60 -19.87
CA ASP A 511 -11.08 13.84 -19.38
C ASP A 511 -10.86 15.37 -19.24
N TRP A 512 -10.90 15.89 -18.01
CA TRP A 512 -10.55 17.29 -17.72
C TRP A 512 -9.24 17.33 -16.95
N ALA A 513 -8.28 18.11 -17.43
CA ALA A 513 -7.06 18.45 -16.68
C ALA A 513 -7.29 19.78 -15.94
N VAL A 514 -6.91 19.82 -14.66
CA VAL A 514 -6.86 21.08 -13.90
C VAL A 514 -5.46 21.70 -14.10
N PRO A 515 -5.33 22.89 -14.72
CA PRO A 515 -4.03 23.52 -14.95
C PRO A 515 -3.40 24.00 -13.63
N VAL A 516 -2.07 23.91 -13.55
CA VAL A 516 -1.29 24.48 -12.45
C VAL A 516 -1.17 26.00 -12.66
N PHE A 517 -1.59 26.79 -11.67
CA PHE A 517 -1.36 28.24 -11.69
C PHE A 517 -0.07 28.59 -10.91
N GLY A 518 0.98 29.00 -11.65
CA GLY A 518 2.11 29.82 -11.17
C GLY A 518 2.86 29.39 -9.89
N GLY A 519 4.06 28.80 -10.07
CA GLY A 519 4.83 28.18 -9.00
C GLY A 519 5.65 29.10 -8.07
N PHE A 520 5.93 28.57 -6.88
CA PHE A 520 7.06 28.99 -6.04
C PHE A 520 8.18 27.96 -6.13
N SER A 521 9.40 28.45 -6.38
CA SER A 521 10.62 27.69 -6.19
C SER A 521 10.91 27.58 -4.69
N PHE A 522 10.77 26.39 -4.13
CA PHE A 522 11.49 26.08 -2.89
C PHE A 522 12.96 25.92 -3.26
N THR A 523 13.80 26.87 -2.84
CA THR A 523 15.25 26.69 -2.93
C THR A 523 15.64 25.47 -2.10
N SER A 524 15.98 24.39 -2.79
CA SER A 524 16.64 23.23 -2.20
C SER A 524 17.94 23.70 -1.54
N LEU A 525 18.02 23.61 -0.21
CA LEU A 525 19.30 23.68 0.47
C LEU A 525 20.15 22.48 0.02
N PRO A 526 21.45 22.68 -0.27
CA PRO A 526 22.32 21.59 -0.72
C PRO A 526 22.46 20.52 0.38
N PRO A 527 22.63 19.24 0.00
CA PRO A 527 22.73 18.15 0.96
C PRO A 527 24.00 18.31 1.80
N ILE A 528 23.83 18.50 3.11
CA ILE A 528 24.91 18.40 4.08
C ILE A 528 25.13 16.91 4.35
N GLY A 529 26.25 16.39 3.87
CA GLY A 529 26.68 15.01 4.11
C GLY A 529 26.94 14.71 5.60
N PRO A 530 26.98 13.42 5.99
CA PRO A 530 26.84 13.03 7.38
C PRO A 530 28.19 13.07 8.11
N LYS A 531 28.33 13.88 9.17
CA LYS A 531 29.24 13.61 10.30
C LYS A 531 28.67 14.18 11.63
N PRO A 532 29.01 13.56 12.78
CA PRO A 532 28.10 13.47 13.92
C PRO A 532 28.30 14.55 15.00
N THR A 533 27.16 14.97 15.58
CA THR A 533 26.91 15.52 16.93
C THR A 533 27.87 16.56 17.52
N GLN A 534 27.36 17.78 17.78
CA GLN A 534 27.07 18.24 19.15
C GLN A 534 26.46 19.67 19.22
N THR A 535 25.48 19.79 20.13
CA THR A 535 25.02 20.97 20.90
C THR A 535 23.91 21.85 20.32
N LEU A 536 22.72 21.69 20.94
CA LEU A 536 21.62 22.66 21.00
C LEU A 536 22.11 24.00 21.56
N CYS A 537 21.87 25.09 20.83
CA CYS A 537 21.81 26.44 21.38
C CYS A 537 20.56 27.12 20.81
N SER A 538 19.76 27.69 21.71
CA SER A 538 18.54 28.44 21.37
C SER A 538 18.88 29.65 20.50
N CYS A 539 18.12 29.88 19.43
CA CYS A 539 18.10 31.17 18.75
C CYS A 539 16.73 31.83 18.96
N ILE A 540 16.73 32.86 19.81
CA ILE A 540 15.72 33.91 19.88
C ILE A 540 15.92 34.78 18.63
N LEU A 541 14.90 34.88 17.78
CA LEU A 541 14.89 35.79 16.63
C LEU A 541 14.39 37.16 17.09
N HIS A 542 15.29 38.15 17.14
CA HIS A 542 14.93 39.57 17.14
C HIS A 542 14.80 40.05 15.69
N LEU A 543 13.60 40.48 15.30
CA LEU A 543 13.36 41.22 14.07
C LEU A 543 13.72 42.69 14.30
N GLY A 544 14.83 43.14 13.72
CA GLY A 544 15.17 44.55 13.57
C GLY A 544 14.95 44.97 12.13
N SER A 545 14.03 45.91 11.90
CA SER A 545 13.89 46.60 10.61
C SER A 545 15.01 47.62 10.47
N GLU A 546 15.65 47.75 9.30
CA GLU A 546 16.09 49.06 8.83
C GLU A 546 16.41 49.08 7.32
N ARG A 547 16.04 50.20 6.70
CA ARG A 547 16.25 50.56 5.29
C ARG A 547 17.63 51.20 5.14
N GLY A 548 18.28 51.00 3.99
CA GLY A 548 19.14 52.05 3.39
C GLY A 548 20.56 51.67 2.95
N GLN A 549 20.75 51.67 1.62
CA GLN A 549 21.89 52.15 0.81
C GLN A 549 23.35 51.73 1.09
N GLY A 550 23.95 51.13 0.05
CA GLY A 550 25.27 51.55 -0.49
C GLY A 550 26.51 50.70 -0.14
N PRO A 551 27.45 50.46 -1.08
CA PRO A 551 28.31 49.27 -1.08
C PRO A 551 29.76 49.54 -0.65
N LEU A 552 30.37 48.59 0.06
CA LEU A 552 31.83 48.49 0.19
C LEU A 552 32.27 47.02 0.16
N GLN A 553 33.08 46.71 -0.85
CA GLN A 553 33.83 45.47 -1.01
C GLN A 553 34.86 45.34 0.12
N ASN A 554 34.97 44.15 0.72
CA ASN A 554 36.26 43.65 1.20
C ASN A 554 36.27 42.13 1.20
N ARG A 555 37.14 41.56 0.37
CA ARG A 555 37.49 40.13 0.34
C ARG A 555 38.44 39.84 1.50
N VAL A 556 38.15 38.81 2.30
CA VAL A 556 39.13 38.20 3.20
C VAL A 556 39.28 36.73 2.81
N ARG A 557 40.50 36.35 2.44
CA ARG A 557 40.96 34.97 2.22
C ARG A 557 41.07 34.28 3.57
N LEU A 558 40.57 33.05 3.69
CA LEU A 558 40.91 32.14 4.78
C LEU A 558 41.82 31.04 4.21
N SER A 559 43.06 31.02 4.71
CA SER A 559 44.04 29.95 4.49
C SER A 559 43.82 28.83 5.51
N THR A 560 43.89 27.59 5.02
CA THR A 560 43.86 26.35 5.82
C THR A 560 45.29 25.96 6.18
N GLU A 561 45.55 25.75 7.47
CA GLU A 561 46.71 24.99 7.95
C GLU A 561 46.22 23.83 8.82
N ILE A 562 46.68 22.63 8.45
CA ILE A 562 46.43 21.36 9.13
C ILE A 562 47.70 21.04 9.92
N LEU A 563 47.57 20.78 11.22
CA LEU A 563 48.60 20.13 12.02
C LEU A 563 47.97 19.04 12.89
N ASP A 564 48.32 17.79 12.56
CA ASP A 564 48.10 16.59 13.37
C ASP A 564 48.89 16.66 14.68
N LYS A 565 48.31 16.15 15.78
CA LYS A 565 48.74 14.93 16.48
C LYS A 565 48.14 14.78 17.89
N ASP A 566 48.03 13.50 18.26
CA ASP A 566 48.00 12.89 19.59
C ASP A 566 46.65 12.57 20.26
N VAL A 567 46.50 11.26 20.47
CA VAL A 567 45.49 10.52 21.21
C VAL A 567 45.75 10.66 22.71
N CYS A 568 44.72 10.94 23.51
CA CYS A 568 44.63 10.38 24.86
C CYS A 568 43.18 10.32 25.37
N VAL A 569 42.87 9.23 26.05
CA VAL A 569 41.56 8.80 26.55
C VAL A 569 41.41 9.26 28.01
N LEU A 570 40.26 9.83 28.40
CA LEU A 570 39.42 9.44 29.56
C LEU A 570 38.58 10.57 30.19
N ARG A 571 37.32 10.18 30.48
CA ARG A 571 36.48 10.51 31.64
C ARG A 571 36.19 11.96 32.00
N ALA A 572 34.90 12.29 31.88
CA ALA A 572 34.27 13.44 32.52
C ALA A 572 34.11 13.23 34.04
N CYS A 573 34.63 14.18 34.82
CA CYS A 573 34.19 14.49 36.18
C CYS A 573 34.09 16.01 36.35
N ARG A 574 33.03 16.46 37.01
CA ARG A 574 32.67 17.88 37.26
C ARG A 574 33.60 18.56 38.27
N PRO A 575 33.79 19.90 38.21
CA PRO A 575 34.56 20.67 39.20
C PRO A 575 33.70 21.37 40.27
N GLY A 576 34.29 21.55 41.47
CA GLY A 576 33.90 22.48 42.54
C GLY A 576 33.85 21.84 43.95
N SER A 577 34.98 21.69 44.68
CA SER A 577 35.50 22.57 45.77
C SER A 577 34.53 22.78 46.96
N ALA A 578 34.81 22.57 48.25
CA ALA A 578 36.06 22.51 49.04
C ALA A 578 35.79 21.78 50.41
N PRO A 579 36.80 21.54 51.28
CA PRO A 579 36.86 20.39 52.20
C PRO A 579 36.52 20.69 53.67
N GLN A 580 36.15 19.65 54.43
CA GLN A 580 36.45 19.56 55.86
C GLN A 580 36.89 18.16 56.29
N VAL A 581 37.81 18.20 57.25
CA VAL A 581 38.72 17.19 57.78
C VAL A 581 38.02 16.30 58.81
N GLY A 582 38.41 15.02 58.89
CA GLY A 582 38.46 14.33 60.18
C GLY A 582 37.99 12.87 60.22
N GLY A 583 38.96 11.96 60.23
CA GLY A 583 39.01 10.89 61.23
C GLY A 583 38.34 9.53 60.93
N GLY A 584 39.16 8.47 61.02
CA GLY A 584 38.76 7.31 61.83
C GLY A 584 38.26 6.05 61.12
N TRP A 585 39.19 5.21 60.65
CA TRP A 585 39.39 3.80 61.00
C TRP A 585 38.21 2.83 61.28
N MET A 586 38.39 1.62 60.71
CA MET A 586 37.86 0.27 61.07
C MET A 586 36.39 -0.04 60.74
N LYS A 587 36.12 -0.97 59.80
CA LYS A 587 36.18 -2.46 59.85
C LYS A 587 34.99 -3.10 60.59
N SER A 588 34.45 -4.14 59.92
CA SER A 588 33.46 -5.13 60.36
C SER A 588 32.02 -4.58 60.52
N GLY A 589 30.96 -5.27 60.16
CA GLY A 589 30.76 -6.64 59.72
C GLY A 589 29.29 -7.00 59.94
N ALA A 590 28.78 -7.94 59.14
CA ALA A 590 27.60 -8.76 59.37
C ALA A 590 26.19 -8.11 59.45
N ALA A 591 25.41 -8.39 58.41
CA ALA A 591 24.14 -9.14 58.42
C ALA A 591 23.08 -8.87 59.50
N CYS A 592 21.88 -8.49 59.04
CA CYS A 592 20.56 -9.05 59.36
C CYS A 592 19.52 -8.26 58.53
N SER A 593 18.91 -8.83 57.50
CA SER A 593 17.72 -9.70 57.52
C SER A 593 16.40 -8.99 57.88
N ALA A 594 15.49 -9.11 56.91
CA ALA A 594 14.03 -9.22 57.02
C ALA A 594 13.22 -8.05 57.62
N GLY A 595 12.20 -7.66 56.84
CA GLY A 595 10.85 -7.65 57.41
C GLY A 595 10.00 -6.40 57.14
N ALA A 596 9.24 -6.50 56.06
CA ALA A 596 7.78 -6.31 56.05
C ALA A 596 7.16 -4.91 56.24
N ARG A 597 6.44 -4.56 55.16
CA ARG A 597 5.07 -4.01 55.06
C ARG A 597 4.88 -2.49 55.12
N GLY A 598 4.06 -2.07 54.16
CA GLY A 598 3.50 -0.75 53.90
C GLY A 598 3.11 -0.72 52.44
#